data_AF-A0A9X2XPI3-F1
#
_entry.id   AF-A0A9X2XPI3-F1
#
_cell.length_a   1.000
_cell.length_b   1.000
_cell.length_c   1.000
_cell.angle_alpha   90.00
_cell.angle_beta   90.00
_cell.angle_gamma   90.00
#
_symmetry.space_group_name_H-M   'P 1'
#
loop_
_entity.id
_entity.type
_entity.pdbx_description
1 polymer ?
#
loop_
_entity_poly.entity_id
_entity_poly.type
_entity_poly.pdbx_seq_one_letter_code
_entity_poly.pdbx_strand_id
1 'polypeptide(L)'
;MCKYNANPLSGLVGKVLIFYSLLDQYKLTEHEYCIIDLIRRGYDKSNGFCCCKKKNLAEIMGVTPSLIHFHMEKLAEKGFIVAIKNGIKISDLELLEDFSAYVSKGQYAQVSFDFNKKYAITLFQSMILWRIHYVKYVLKYDDASIEYLCREINVQRSTMNYCIGKLVDKGLIIHYKGTCTFEIPDEVLEELNNIKIQKLVRKYSKFGS
;
A
#
# COMPACT_ATOMS: atom_id res chain seq x y z
N MET A 1 10.91 30.32 1.84
CA MET A 1 10.94 29.39 0.68
C MET A 1 11.29 28.00 1.20
N CYS A 2 10.38 27.01 1.12
CA CYS A 2 10.78 25.62 1.30
C CYS A 2 11.81 25.31 0.21
N LYS A 3 13.05 25.07 0.60
CA LYS A 3 14.04 24.48 -0.31
C LYS A 3 13.44 23.17 -0.76
N TYR A 4 13.24 23.04 -2.07
CA TYR A 4 12.79 21.81 -2.68
C TYR A 4 13.69 20.69 -2.14
N ASN A 5 13.15 19.78 -1.31
CA ASN A 5 13.64 18.42 -1.30
C ASN A 5 13.24 17.82 -2.65
N ALA A 6 13.99 18.22 -3.68
CA ALA A 6 14.01 17.70 -5.02
C ALA A 6 14.71 16.32 -5.07
N ASN A 7 14.79 15.62 -3.94
CA ASN A 7 14.95 14.18 -4.02
C ASN A 7 13.60 13.66 -4.48
N PRO A 8 13.48 13.14 -5.71
CA PRO A 8 12.25 12.51 -6.11
C PRO A 8 11.99 11.41 -5.08
N LEU A 9 10.78 11.34 -4.54
CA LEU A 9 10.41 10.31 -3.55
C LEU A 9 10.80 8.90 -4.06
N SER A 10 10.93 8.69 -5.38
CA SER A 10 11.49 7.49 -5.99
C SER A 10 12.94 7.14 -5.57
N GLY A 11 13.76 8.11 -5.18
CA GLY A 11 15.11 7.89 -4.63
C GLY A 11 15.15 7.64 -3.11
N LEU A 12 14.07 7.97 -2.39
CA LEU A 12 13.93 7.77 -0.93
C LEU A 12 13.15 6.50 -0.58
N VAL A 13 12.42 5.92 -1.53
CA VAL A 13 11.53 4.80 -1.27
C VAL A 13 12.13 3.53 -1.87
N GLY A 14 13.04 2.89 -1.13
CA GLY A 14 13.46 1.51 -1.45
C GLY A 14 12.33 0.49 -1.19
N LYS A 15 11.45 0.80 -0.23
CA LYS A 15 10.33 -0.07 0.18
C LYS A 15 9.22 0.69 0.89
N VAL A 16 7.96 0.26 0.76
CA VAL A 16 6.84 0.63 1.65
C VAL A 16 6.55 -0.55 2.58
N LEU A 17 6.44 -0.30 3.88
CA LEU A 17 6.09 -1.32 4.87
C LEU A 17 4.63 -1.11 5.23
N ILE A 18 3.75 -2.07 4.95
CA ILE A 18 2.32 -2.01 5.28
C ILE A 18 2.09 -2.79 6.57
N PHE A 19 1.85 -2.11 7.69
CA PHE A 19 1.51 -2.75 8.96
C PHE A 19 0.01 -3.00 9.05
N TYR A 20 -0.41 -4.26 8.92
CA TYR A 20 -1.84 -4.63 8.98
C TYR A 20 -2.51 -4.24 10.31
N SER A 21 -1.78 -4.25 11.41
CA SER A 21 -2.29 -3.78 12.71
C SER A 21 -2.68 -2.30 12.69
N LEU A 22 -1.94 -1.46 11.97
CA LEU A 22 -2.25 -0.04 11.82
C LEU A 22 -3.46 0.17 10.90
N LEU A 23 -3.61 -0.66 9.86
CA LEU A 23 -4.82 -0.63 9.03
C LEU A 23 -6.07 -0.89 9.87
N ASP A 24 -6.04 -1.91 10.71
CA ASP A 24 -7.16 -2.28 11.59
C ASP A 24 -7.43 -1.18 12.64
N GLN A 25 -6.40 -0.75 13.37
CA GLN A 25 -6.49 0.23 14.47
C GLN A 25 -7.08 1.55 13.99
N TYR A 26 -6.61 2.04 12.84
CA TYR A 26 -6.99 3.35 12.29
C TYR A 26 -8.07 3.26 11.20
N LYS A 27 -8.61 2.05 10.95
CA LYS A 27 -9.59 1.78 9.88
C LYS A 27 -9.14 2.37 8.54
N LEU A 28 -7.87 2.16 8.21
CA LEU A 28 -7.24 2.62 6.97
C LEU A 28 -7.30 1.53 5.91
N THR A 29 -7.43 1.93 4.66
CA THR A 29 -7.15 1.02 3.53
C THR A 29 -5.65 0.99 3.24
N GLU A 30 -5.18 -0.02 2.50
CA GLU A 30 -3.77 -0.07 2.08
C GLU A 30 -3.37 1.16 1.24
N HIS A 31 -4.30 1.73 0.46
CA HIS A 31 -4.06 2.98 -0.29
C HIS A 31 -3.84 4.16 0.62
N GLU A 32 -4.75 4.34 1.57
CA GLU A 32 -4.72 5.44 2.54
C GLU A 32 -3.43 5.37 3.37
N TYR A 33 -3.06 4.16 3.81
CA TYR A 33 -1.82 3.91 4.51
C TYR A 33 -0.58 4.26 3.67
N CYS A 34 -0.52 3.81 2.41
CA CYS A 34 0.59 4.12 1.52
C CYS A 34 0.72 5.63 1.28
N ILE A 35 -0.40 6.34 1.15
CA ILE A 35 -0.41 7.81 1.02
C ILE A 35 0.16 8.45 2.28
N ILE A 36 -0.29 8.04 3.47
CA ILE A 36 0.25 8.53 4.75
C ILE A 36 1.76 8.27 4.84
N ASP A 37 2.23 7.06 4.54
CA ASP A 37 3.66 6.73 4.62
C ASP A 37 4.50 7.57 3.65
N LEU A 38 4.01 7.79 2.42
CA LEU A 38 4.68 8.64 1.44
C LEU A 38 4.72 10.11 1.88
N ILE A 39 3.62 10.62 2.45
CA ILE A 39 3.58 11.97 3.03
C ILE A 39 4.55 12.08 4.21
N ARG A 40 4.57 11.09 5.10
CA ARG A 40 5.46 11.04 6.27
C ARG A 40 6.93 11.05 5.86
N ARG A 41 7.31 10.32 4.82
CA ARG A 41 8.70 10.30 4.32
C ARG A 41 9.12 11.60 3.67
N GLY A 42 8.19 12.33 3.06
CA GLY A 42 8.42 13.68 2.56
C GLY A 42 8.19 14.78 3.60
N TYR A 43 7.88 14.42 4.86
CA TYR A 43 7.57 15.36 5.93
C TYR A 43 8.83 16.07 6.42
N ASP A 44 8.83 17.40 6.32
CA ASP A 44 9.91 18.22 6.83
C ASP A 44 9.62 18.60 8.29
N LYS A 45 10.39 18.01 9.22
CA LYS A 45 10.25 18.27 10.66
C LYS A 45 10.47 19.74 11.03
N SER A 46 11.26 20.49 10.27
CA SER A 46 11.52 21.91 10.55
C SER A 46 10.33 22.81 10.25
N ASN A 47 9.51 22.41 9.27
CA ASN A 47 8.35 23.17 8.80
C ASN A 47 7.00 22.56 9.21
N GLY A 48 6.97 21.30 9.63
CA GLY A 48 5.76 20.61 10.11
C GLY A 48 4.78 20.20 9.00
N PHE A 49 5.26 19.97 7.77
CA PHE A 49 4.43 19.50 6.64
C PHE A 49 5.25 18.85 5.50
N CYS A 50 4.56 18.17 4.58
CA CYS A 50 5.09 17.64 3.31
C CYS A 50 4.75 18.59 2.17
N CYS A 51 5.72 18.98 1.35
CA CYS A 51 5.49 19.77 0.12
C CYS A 51 4.99 18.92 -1.07
N CYS A 52 4.49 17.72 -0.78
CA CYS A 52 4.29 16.66 -1.74
C CYS A 52 3.05 16.95 -2.58
N LYS A 53 3.25 17.08 -3.90
CA LYS A 53 2.17 17.39 -4.84
C LYS A 53 1.37 16.11 -5.13
N LYS A 54 0.03 16.23 -5.28
CA LYS A 54 -0.87 15.12 -5.67
C LYS A 54 -0.36 14.37 -6.90
N LYS A 55 0.18 15.10 -7.90
CA LYS A 55 0.77 14.52 -9.11
C LYS A 55 1.94 13.58 -8.81
N ASN A 56 2.81 13.96 -7.87
CA ASN A 56 3.97 13.14 -7.51
C ASN A 56 3.53 11.86 -6.80
N LEU A 57 2.56 11.96 -5.88
CA LEU A 57 1.97 10.79 -5.22
C LEU A 57 1.34 9.82 -6.24
N ALA A 58 0.60 10.36 -7.21
CA ALA A 58 -0.03 9.59 -8.28
C ALA A 58 1.01 8.84 -9.13
N GLU A 59 2.09 9.51 -9.49
CA GLU A 59 3.20 8.93 -10.24
C GLU A 59 3.90 7.80 -9.47
N ILE A 60 4.22 8.01 -8.19
CA ILE A 60 4.88 7.00 -7.35
C ILE A 60 3.97 5.79 -7.13
N MET A 61 2.70 6.03 -6.85
CA MET A 61 1.72 4.97 -6.65
C MET A 61 1.37 4.27 -7.97
N GLY A 62 1.62 4.91 -9.12
CA GLY A 62 1.24 4.46 -10.45
C GLY A 62 -0.28 4.40 -10.62
N VAL A 63 -0.96 5.45 -10.15
CA VAL A 63 -2.43 5.62 -10.23
C VAL A 63 -2.78 7.00 -10.77
N THR A 64 -4.07 7.26 -11.00
CA THR A 64 -4.53 8.57 -11.48
C THR A 64 -4.50 9.62 -10.36
N PRO A 65 -4.26 10.90 -10.69
CA PRO A 65 -4.36 11.99 -9.71
C PRO A 65 -5.74 12.09 -9.04
N SER A 66 -6.81 11.71 -9.75
CA SER A 66 -8.16 11.66 -9.21
C SER A 66 -8.31 10.60 -8.11
N LEU A 67 -7.68 9.44 -8.26
CA LEU A 67 -7.71 8.41 -7.22
C LEU A 67 -6.94 8.85 -5.97
N ILE A 68 -5.78 9.50 -6.14
CA ILE A 68 -5.05 10.12 -5.02
C ILE A 68 -5.92 11.17 -4.33
N HIS A 69 -6.59 12.03 -5.11
CA HIS A 69 -7.44 13.07 -4.56
C HIS A 69 -8.56 12.49 -3.69
N PHE A 70 -9.24 11.45 -4.18
CA PHE A 70 -10.30 10.75 -3.45
C PHE A 70 -9.81 10.20 -2.10
N HIS A 71 -8.68 9.49 -2.09
CA HIS A 71 -8.15 8.96 -0.82
C HIS A 71 -7.63 10.05 0.11
N MET A 72 -7.09 11.14 -0.43
CA MET A 72 -6.69 12.28 0.39
C MET A 72 -7.88 12.98 1.05
N GLU A 73 -9.04 13.07 0.37
CA GLU A 73 -10.27 13.60 0.97
C GLU A 73 -10.74 12.69 2.11
N LYS A 74 -10.80 11.38 1.90
CA LYS A 74 -11.11 10.41 2.97
C LYS A 74 -10.16 10.52 4.17
N LEU A 75 -8.86 10.67 3.91
CA LEU A 75 -7.87 10.85 4.98
C LEU A 75 -8.07 12.16 5.74
N ALA A 76 -8.50 13.23 5.06
CA ALA A 76 -8.82 14.50 5.69
C ALA A 76 -10.11 14.42 6.52
N GLU A 77 -11.14 13.75 6.02
CA GLU A 77 -12.39 13.48 6.76
C GLU A 77 -12.13 12.65 8.03
N LYS A 78 -11.21 11.68 7.97
CA LYS A 78 -10.78 10.89 9.13
C LYS A 78 -9.86 11.67 10.10
N GLY A 79 -9.49 12.91 9.76
CA GLY A 79 -8.64 13.76 10.60
C GLY A 79 -7.14 13.43 10.55
N PHE A 80 -6.69 12.56 9.65
CA PHE A 80 -5.28 12.16 9.58
C PHE A 80 -4.40 13.19 8.88
N ILE A 81 -4.95 13.91 7.90
CA ILE A 81 -4.21 14.93 7.15
C ILE A 81 -5.00 16.23 7.02
N VAL A 82 -4.29 17.34 6.92
CA VAL A 82 -4.87 18.65 6.61
C VAL A 82 -4.07 19.29 5.47
N ALA A 83 -4.79 19.77 4.46
CA ALA A 83 -4.19 20.58 3.40
C ALA A 83 -3.82 21.97 3.96
N ILE A 84 -2.61 22.43 3.67
CA ILE A 84 -2.14 23.76 4.07
C ILE A 84 -1.59 24.52 2.87
N LYS A 85 -1.33 25.82 3.05
CA LYS A 85 -0.70 26.67 2.02
C LYS A 85 0.67 26.08 1.67
N ASN A 86 0.77 25.45 0.50
CA ASN A 86 1.95 24.79 -0.09
C ASN A 86 2.28 23.36 0.39
N GLY A 87 1.36 22.66 1.04
CA GLY A 87 1.66 21.29 1.46
C GLY A 87 0.51 20.54 2.11
N ILE A 88 0.87 19.39 2.68
CA ILE A 88 -0.02 18.51 3.41
C ILE A 88 0.62 18.27 4.78
N LYS A 89 -0.11 18.55 5.85
CA LYS A 89 0.30 18.24 7.22
C LYS A 89 -0.38 16.95 7.66
N ILE A 90 0.37 16.08 8.34
CA ILE A 90 -0.22 14.97 9.10
C ILE A 90 -0.68 15.55 10.44
N SER A 91 -1.97 15.48 10.72
CA SER A 91 -2.59 16.11 11.88
C SER A 91 -2.55 15.22 13.11
N ASP A 92 -2.51 13.91 12.90
CA ASP A 92 -2.41 12.90 13.96
C ASP A 92 -0.94 12.62 14.28
N LEU A 93 -0.47 13.18 15.39
CA LEU A 93 0.92 13.00 15.86
C LEU A 93 1.13 11.61 16.47
N GLU A 94 0.11 10.99 17.05
CA GLU A 94 0.20 9.62 17.60
C GLU A 94 0.41 8.63 16.46
N LEU A 95 -0.29 8.81 15.33
CA LEU A 95 -0.07 8.03 14.12
C LEU A 95 1.39 8.12 13.63
N LEU A 96 2.02 9.30 13.69
CA LEU A 96 3.42 9.46 13.30
C LEU A 96 4.37 8.68 14.21
N GLU A 97 4.13 8.72 15.52
CA GLU A 97 4.90 7.97 16.52
C GLU A 97 4.72 6.46 16.33
N ASP A 98 3.51 6.00 16.08
CA ASP A 98 3.19 4.60 15.82
C ASP A 98 3.89 4.10 14.55
N PHE A 99 3.83 4.84 13.43
CA PHE A 99 4.58 4.48 12.21
C PHE A 99 6.10 4.32 12.47
N SER A 100 6.65 5.07 13.42
CA SER A 100 8.05 4.96 13.84
C SER A 100 8.30 3.80 14.81
N ALA A 101 7.39 3.54 15.73
CA ALA A 101 7.52 2.48 16.75
C ALA A 101 7.31 1.07 16.17
N TYR A 102 6.37 0.90 15.24
CA TYR A 102 6.01 -0.41 14.67
C TYR A 102 7.11 -1.04 13.79
N VAL A 103 8.08 -0.26 13.30
CA VAL A 103 9.27 -0.81 12.63
C VAL A 103 10.03 -1.79 13.54
N SER A 104 9.92 -1.61 14.87
CA SER A 104 10.57 -2.48 15.86
C SER A 104 9.66 -3.59 16.43
N LYS A 105 8.35 -3.58 16.15
CA LYS A 105 7.35 -4.42 16.85
C LYS A 105 6.32 -5.11 15.94
N GLY A 106 6.26 -4.79 14.66
CA GLY A 106 5.09 -5.06 13.82
C GLY A 106 5.22 -6.19 12.79
N GLN A 107 4.07 -6.79 12.47
CA GLN A 107 3.85 -7.62 11.28
C GLN A 107 3.60 -6.69 10.08
N TYR A 108 4.41 -6.79 9.02
CA TYR A 108 4.26 -5.94 7.84
C TYR A 108 4.45 -6.70 6.53
N ALA A 109 3.76 -6.24 5.48
CA ALA A 109 4.13 -6.55 4.10
C ALA A 109 5.19 -5.53 3.65
N GLN A 110 6.26 -5.99 3.00
CA GLN A 110 7.28 -5.11 2.44
C GLN A 110 7.11 -5.04 0.92
N VAL A 111 6.57 -3.92 0.44
CA VAL A 111 6.46 -3.63 -0.99
C VAL A 111 7.78 -3.02 -1.47
N SER A 112 8.62 -3.81 -2.12
CA SER A 112 9.95 -3.41 -2.61
C SER A 112 9.86 -2.68 -3.95
N PHE A 113 10.42 -1.47 -4.06
CA PHE A 113 10.48 -0.76 -5.34
C PHE A 113 11.45 -1.42 -6.33
N ASP A 114 12.41 -2.20 -5.85
CA ASP A 114 13.31 -2.94 -6.73
C ASP A 114 12.61 -4.15 -7.37
N PHE A 115 11.67 -4.77 -6.65
CA PHE A 115 10.75 -5.76 -7.23
C PHE A 115 9.90 -5.09 -8.33
N ASN A 116 9.36 -3.90 -8.06
CA ASN A 116 8.58 -3.15 -9.04
C ASN A 116 9.38 -2.84 -10.32
N LYS A 117 10.65 -2.45 -10.17
CA LYS A 117 11.56 -2.21 -11.31
C LYS A 117 11.84 -3.50 -12.08
N LYS A 118 12.17 -4.59 -11.38
CA LYS A 118 12.47 -5.90 -12.00
C LYS A 118 11.33 -6.36 -12.89
N TYR A 119 10.10 -6.29 -12.42
CA TYR A 119 8.93 -6.75 -13.17
C TYR A 119 8.22 -5.65 -13.96
N ALA A 120 8.77 -4.43 -13.95
CA ALA A 120 8.18 -3.24 -14.57
C ALA A 120 6.69 -3.06 -14.21
N ILE A 121 6.37 -3.16 -12.91
CA ILE A 121 5.03 -2.96 -12.35
C ILE A 121 4.95 -1.70 -11.51
N THR A 122 3.75 -1.17 -11.32
CA THR A 122 3.51 -0.02 -10.45
C THR A 122 3.48 -0.42 -8.98
N LEU A 123 3.60 0.56 -8.07
CA LEU A 123 3.40 0.32 -6.64
C LEU A 123 2.01 -0.24 -6.36
N PHE A 124 0.99 0.28 -7.03
CA PHE A 124 -0.38 -0.19 -6.91
C PHE A 124 -0.56 -1.66 -7.36
N GLN A 125 0.02 -2.05 -8.50
CA GLN A 125 0.03 -3.45 -8.94
C GLN A 125 0.75 -4.35 -7.93
N SER A 126 1.81 -3.84 -7.32
CA SER A 126 2.57 -4.57 -6.30
C SER A 126 1.76 -4.75 -5.03
N MET A 127 1.01 -3.74 -4.59
CA MET A 127 0.08 -3.86 -3.45
C MET A 127 -0.96 -4.95 -3.69
N ILE A 128 -1.51 -5.02 -4.91
CA ILE A 128 -2.47 -6.08 -5.29
C ILE A 128 -1.80 -7.46 -5.21
N LEU A 129 -0.61 -7.62 -5.80
CA LEU A 129 0.15 -8.87 -5.75
C LEU A 129 0.44 -9.29 -4.30
N TRP A 130 0.90 -8.36 -3.47
CA TRP A 130 1.16 -8.61 -2.05
C TRP A 130 -0.11 -8.97 -1.28
N ARG A 131 -1.25 -8.37 -1.61
CA ARG A 131 -2.52 -8.71 -0.98
C ARG A 131 -2.96 -10.13 -1.35
N ILE A 132 -2.83 -10.52 -2.62
CA ILE A 132 -3.09 -11.90 -3.07
C ILE A 132 -2.16 -12.87 -2.32
N HIS A 133 -0.86 -12.56 -2.28
CA HIS A 133 0.14 -13.36 -1.55
C HIS A 133 -0.24 -13.55 -0.09
N TYR A 134 -0.56 -12.45 0.59
CA TYR A 134 -0.92 -12.45 1.99
C TYR A 134 -2.16 -13.30 2.28
N VAL A 135 -3.25 -13.10 1.53
CA VAL A 135 -4.51 -13.81 1.75
C VAL A 135 -4.36 -15.31 1.45
N LYS A 136 -3.78 -15.65 0.29
CA LYS A 136 -3.74 -17.04 -0.15
C LYS A 136 -2.63 -17.85 0.51
N TYR A 137 -1.43 -17.30 0.67
CA TYR A 137 -0.25 -18.06 1.06
C TYR A 137 0.13 -17.86 2.52
N VAL A 138 -0.16 -16.68 3.10
CA VAL A 138 0.11 -16.41 4.52
C VAL A 138 -1.09 -16.76 5.40
N LEU A 139 -2.29 -16.28 5.05
CA LEU A 139 -3.51 -16.56 5.80
C LEU A 139 -4.15 -17.90 5.45
N LYS A 140 -3.78 -18.50 4.31
CA LYS A 140 -4.34 -19.75 3.78
C LYS A 140 -5.85 -19.66 3.53
N TYR A 141 -6.32 -18.51 3.03
CA TYR A 141 -7.68 -18.33 2.57
C TYR A 141 -7.73 -18.41 1.04
N ASP A 142 -8.63 -19.24 0.52
CA ASP A 142 -8.77 -19.41 -0.94
C ASP A 142 -9.51 -18.26 -1.64
N ASP A 143 -10.19 -17.40 -0.89
CA ASP A 143 -10.93 -16.27 -1.44
C ASP A 143 -10.10 -14.99 -1.45
N ALA A 144 -9.36 -14.79 -2.54
CA ALA A 144 -8.76 -13.51 -2.90
C ALA A 144 -9.48 -12.87 -4.09
N SER A 145 -10.81 -12.99 -4.17
CA SER A 145 -11.62 -12.52 -5.31
C SER A 145 -11.38 -11.04 -5.67
N ILE A 146 -11.72 -10.68 -6.91
CA ILE A 146 -11.67 -9.28 -7.37
C ILE A 146 -12.54 -8.38 -6.49
N GLU A 147 -13.70 -8.88 -6.03
CA GLU A 147 -14.59 -8.13 -5.15
C GLU A 147 -13.95 -7.87 -3.79
N TYR A 148 -13.36 -8.91 -3.18
CA TYR A 148 -12.57 -8.78 -1.97
C TYR A 148 -11.45 -7.74 -2.14
N LEU A 149 -10.64 -7.88 -3.19
CA LEU A 149 -9.53 -6.95 -3.47
C LEU A 149 -10.03 -5.52 -3.67
N CYS A 150 -11.14 -5.31 -4.40
CA CYS A 150 -11.73 -3.98 -4.58
C CYS A 150 -12.14 -3.35 -3.25
N ARG A 151 -12.69 -4.14 -2.32
CA ARG A 151 -13.12 -3.67 -1.00
C ARG A 151 -11.92 -3.31 -0.12
N GLU A 152 -10.96 -4.22 0.03
CA GLU A 152 -9.82 -4.04 0.94
C GLU A 152 -8.91 -2.88 0.50
N ILE A 153 -8.76 -2.73 -0.81
CA ILE A 153 -7.91 -1.71 -1.42
C ILE A 153 -8.72 -0.42 -1.69
N ASN A 154 -10.06 -0.51 -1.66
CA ASN A 154 -11.04 0.55 -1.89
C ASN A 154 -10.86 1.23 -3.25
N VAL A 155 -10.97 0.44 -4.31
CA VAL A 155 -10.82 0.86 -5.71
C VAL A 155 -11.94 0.31 -6.59
N GLN A 156 -12.21 0.99 -7.70
CA GLN A 156 -13.23 0.55 -8.65
C GLN A 156 -12.82 -0.76 -9.35
N ARG A 157 -13.83 -1.58 -9.65
CA ARG A 157 -13.65 -2.89 -10.31
C ARG A 157 -12.94 -2.79 -11.65
N SER A 158 -13.21 -1.76 -12.44
CA SER A 158 -12.53 -1.50 -13.73
C SER A 158 -11.02 -1.31 -13.55
N THR A 159 -10.63 -0.52 -12.56
CA THR A 159 -9.23 -0.27 -12.18
C THR A 159 -8.55 -1.53 -11.66
N MET A 160 -9.23 -2.31 -10.81
CA MET A 160 -8.73 -3.61 -10.33
C MET A 160 -8.52 -4.59 -11.48
N ASN A 161 -9.52 -4.76 -12.35
CA ASN A 161 -9.43 -5.64 -13.53
C ASN A 161 -8.25 -5.27 -14.43
N TYR A 162 -8.04 -3.98 -14.69
CA TYR A 162 -6.90 -3.51 -15.47
C TYR A 162 -5.57 -3.93 -14.83
N CYS A 163 -5.42 -3.75 -13.51
CA CYS A 163 -4.20 -4.10 -12.80
C CYS A 163 -3.96 -5.61 -12.74
N ILE A 164 -5.00 -6.39 -12.47
CA ILE A 164 -4.95 -7.86 -12.52
C ILE A 164 -4.55 -8.32 -13.92
N GLY A 165 -5.13 -7.77 -14.99
CA GLY A 165 -4.73 -8.08 -16.35
C GLY A 165 -3.24 -7.83 -16.60
N LYS A 166 -2.70 -6.70 -16.12
CA LYS A 166 -1.26 -6.41 -16.21
C LYS A 166 -0.38 -7.36 -15.40
N LEU A 167 -0.84 -7.80 -14.23
CA LEU A 167 -0.11 -8.81 -13.43
C LEU A 167 -0.12 -10.18 -14.13
N VAL A 168 -1.23 -10.56 -14.76
CA VAL A 168 -1.35 -11.79 -15.56
C VAL A 168 -0.46 -11.73 -16.80
N ASP A 169 -0.51 -10.64 -17.57
CA ASP A 169 0.32 -10.42 -18.78
C ASP A 169 1.82 -10.54 -18.47
N LYS A 170 2.22 -10.20 -17.24
CA LYS A 170 3.61 -10.25 -16.76
C LYS A 170 3.99 -11.57 -16.11
N GLY A 171 3.10 -12.55 -16.08
CA GLY A 171 3.34 -13.85 -15.43
C GLY A 171 3.52 -13.75 -13.91
N LEU A 172 2.99 -12.70 -13.27
CA LEU A 172 3.09 -12.52 -11.81
C LEU A 172 1.97 -13.19 -11.04
N ILE A 173 0.82 -13.36 -11.70
CA ILE A 173 -0.31 -14.12 -11.21
C ILE A 173 -0.94 -14.93 -12.35
N ILE A 174 -1.55 -16.05 -12.01
CA ILE A 174 -2.41 -16.85 -12.88
C ILE A 174 -3.85 -16.61 -12.43
N HIS A 175 -4.71 -16.22 -13.36
CA HIS A 175 -6.15 -16.06 -13.09
C HIS A 175 -6.92 -17.14 -13.84
N TYR A 176 -7.52 -18.09 -13.11
CA TYR A 176 -8.34 -19.14 -13.71
C TYR A 176 -9.71 -18.58 -14.09
N LYS A 177 -9.95 -18.42 -15.40
CA LYS A 177 -11.23 -17.97 -15.96
C LYS A 177 -12.38 -18.81 -15.40
N GLY A 178 -13.42 -18.14 -14.89
CA GLY A 178 -14.58 -18.79 -14.26
C GLY A 178 -14.42 -19.06 -12.77
N THR A 179 -13.25 -18.80 -12.18
CA THR A 179 -13.05 -18.85 -10.73
C THR A 179 -12.73 -17.46 -10.17
N CYS A 180 -12.93 -17.31 -8.86
CA CYS A 180 -12.47 -16.14 -8.10
C CYS A 180 -11.02 -16.30 -7.58
N THR A 181 -10.28 -17.29 -8.07
CA THR A 181 -8.98 -17.67 -7.51
C THR A 181 -7.82 -17.14 -8.36
N PHE A 182 -6.79 -16.71 -7.66
CA PHE A 182 -5.50 -16.31 -8.22
C PHE A 182 -4.42 -17.27 -7.73
N GLU A 183 -3.43 -17.56 -8.56
CA GLU A 183 -2.20 -18.24 -8.14
C GLU A 183 -1.00 -17.36 -8.44
N ILE A 184 0.05 -17.48 -7.64
CA ILE A 184 1.34 -16.83 -7.85
C ILE A 184 2.32 -17.93 -8.28
N PRO A 185 2.99 -17.80 -9.44
CA PRO A 185 3.98 -18.78 -9.88
C PRO A 185 5.10 -18.97 -8.85
N ASP A 186 5.63 -20.19 -8.74
CA ASP A 186 6.58 -20.58 -7.70
C ASP A 186 7.81 -19.66 -7.62
N GLU A 187 8.36 -19.25 -8.77
CA GLU A 187 9.51 -18.33 -8.82
C GLU A 187 9.19 -16.96 -8.22
N VAL A 188 7.99 -16.43 -8.48
CA VAL A 188 7.52 -15.16 -7.93
C VAL A 188 7.21 -15.32 -6.45
N LEU A 189 6.61 -16.45 -6.06
CA LEU A 189 6.28 -16.78 -4.69
C LEU A 189 7.54 -16.90 -3.82
N GLU A 190 8.59 -17.54 -4.33
CA GLU A 190 9.89 -17.64 -3.65
C GLU A 190 10.49 -16.25 -3.40
N GLU A 191 10.46 -15.36 -4.38
CA GLU A 191 10.92 -13.98 -4.23
C GLU A 191 10.10 -13.19 -3.20
N LEU A 192 8.77 -13.31 -3.24
CA LEU A 192 7.89 -12.68 -2.24
C LEU A 192 8.15 -13.24 -0.84
N ASN A 193 8.41 -14.53 -0.69
CA ASN A 193 8.73 -15.15 0.60
C ASN A 193 10.11 -14.73 1.13
N ASN A 194 11.09 -14.52 0.24
CA ASN A 194 12.44 -14.07 0.58
C ASN A 194 12.49 -12.61 1.03
N ILE A 195 11.50 -11.81 0.66
CA ILE A 195 11.26 -10.48 1.22
C ILE A 195 10.64 -10.67 2.61
N LYS A 196 11.47 -11.08 3.58
CA LYS A 196 11.18 -11.37 5.00
C LYS A 196 9.83 -10.82 5.50
N ILE A 197 8.76 -11.59 5.35
CA ILE A 197 7.57 -11.47 6.20
C ILE A 197 7.94 -12.07 7.56
N GLN A 198 8.50 -11.25 8.46
CA GLN A 198 8.79 -11.72 9.82
C GLN A 198 7.49 -11.92 10.61
N LYS A 199 6.98 -13.16 10.50
CA LYS A 199 6.00 -13.87 11.33
C LYS A 199 4.66 -13.18 11.60
N LEU A 200 3.72 -13.46 10.69
CA LEU A 200 2.32 -13.55 11.04
C LEU A 200 2.05 -14.82 11.87
N VAL A 201 1.81 -14.64 13.17
CA VAL A 201 1.00 -15.58 13.97
C VAL A 201 -0.06 -14.74 14.67
N ARG A 202 -1.13 -14.40 13.95
CA ARG A 202 -2.40 -14.04 14.60
C ARG A 202 -3.28 -15.28 14.53
N LYS A 203 -3.51 -15.90 15.70
CA LYS A 203 -4.65 -16.79 15.91
C LYS A 203 -5.89 -15.97 15.54
N TYR A 204 -6.56 -16.31 14.44
CA TYR A 204 -7.95 -15.91 14.30
C TYR A 204 -8.72 -16.59 15.43
N SER A 205 -9.04 -15.84 16.48
CA SER A 205 -10.18 -16.18 17.31
C SER A 205 -11.37 -16.18 16.36
N LYS A 206 -11.91 -17.38 16.13
CA LYS A 206 -13.16 -17.64 15.43
C LYS A 206 -14.14 -16.48 15.71
N PHE A 207 -14.62 -15.82 14.65
CA PHE A 207 -15.85 -15.05 14.77
C PHE A 207 -16.93 -16.05 15.17
N GLY A 208 -17.26 -16.04 16.46
CA GLY A 208 -18.42 -16.71 17.01
C GLY A 208 -19.54 -15.68 17.16
N SER A 209 -20.62 -15.89 16.43
CA SER A 209 -21.98 -16.05 16.97
C SER A 209 -22.76 -16.84 15.93
#